data_AF-A0A7S2RM31-F1
#
_entry.id   AF-A0A7S2RM31-F1
#
_cell.length_a   1.000
_cell.length_b   1.000
_cell.length_c   1.000
_cell.angle_alpha   90.00
_cell.angle_beta   90.00
_cell.angle_gamma   90.00
#
_symmetry.space_group_name_H-M   'P 1'
#
loop_
_entity.id
_entity.type
_entity.pdbx_description
1 polymer ?
#
loop_
_entity_poly.entity_id
_entity_poly.type
_entity_poly.pdbx_seq_one_letter_code
_entity_poly.pdbx_strand_id
1 'polypeptide(L)'
;MASPGLQAKAQELNVRIEGAAKIAIDEIERTHMRPLARRSYQCAVDCYDKAGTKGSSDQLEHCTRQCQGPYQQGNAHFQEEISQFQNRLSRSMMQCNDQANDMITPDMQDNPAKMKKVEDTVLKCIAKTVDNSIEMLGPMKKRMAAKLKNLS
;
A
#
# COMPACT_ATOMS: atom_id res chain seq x y z
N MET A 1 -10.46 21.86 19.61
CA MET A 1 -9.74 20.58 19.86
C MET A 1 -10.72 19.45 19.61
N ALA A 2 -10.37 18.43 18.83
CA ALA A 2 -11.25 17.30 18.53
C ALA A 2 -11.65 16.55 19.81
N SER A 3 -12.91 16.12 19.94
CA SER A 3 -13.32 15.32 21.10
C SER A 3 -12.59 13.97 21.16
N PRO A 4 -12.36 13.40 22.36
CA PRO A 4 -11.80 12.05 22.50
C PRO A 4 -12.60 10.98 21.76
N GLY A 5 -13.92 11.15 21.63
CA GLY A 5 -14.79 10.23 20.90
C GLY A 5 -14.58 10.26 19.38
N LEU A 6 -14.31 11.44 18.81
CA LEU A 6 -13.94 11.60 17.40
C LEU A 6 -12.61 10.89 17.10
N GLN A 7 -11.62 11.07 17.96
CA GLN A 7 -10.30 10.44 17.81
C GLN A 7 -10.39 8.90 17.86
N ALA A 8 -11.14 8.35 18.81
CA ALA A 8 -11.30 6.89 18.93
C ALA A 8 -11.94 6.26 17.68
N LYS A 9 -13.02 6.86 17.16
CA LYS A 9 -13.69 6.38 15.95
C LYS A 9 -12.83 6.52 14.70
N ALA A 10 -12.10 7.63 14.57
CA ALA A 10 -11.16 7.81 13.46
C ALA A 10 -10.04 6.75 13.51
N GLN A 11 -9.55 6.41 14.71
CA GLN A 11 -8.55 5.36 14.89
C GLN A 11 -9.08 3.97 14.55
N GLU A 12 -10.32 3.64 14.91
CA GLU A 12 -10.97 2.38 14.52
C GLU A 12 -11.05 2.24 12.99
N LEU A 13 -11.44 3.32 12.31
CA LEU A 13 -11.49 3.38 10.84
C LEU A 13 -10.10 3.21 10.21
N ASN A 14 -9.05 3.79 10.79
CA ASN A 14 -7.66 3.59 10.36
C ASN A 14 -7.22 2.13 10.50
N VAL A 15 -7.47 1.50 11.64
CA VAL A 15 -7.14 0.08 11.86
C VAL A 15 -7.85 -0.81 10.85
N ARG A 16 -9.11 -0.51 10.51
CA ARG A 16 -9.88 -1.26 9.51
C ARG A 16 -9.22 -1.21 8.13
N ILE A 17 -8.79 -0.04 7.66
CA ILE A 17 -8.15 0.05 6.34
C ILE A 17 -6.74 -0.56 6.33
N GLU A 18 -5.97 -0.39 7.40
CA GLU A 18 -4.64 -1.01 7.54
C GLU A 18 -4.74 -2.54 7.52
N GLY A 19 -5.72 -3.11 8.22
CA GLY A 19 -5.98 -4.54 8.21
C GLY A 19 -6.32 -5.07 6.81
N ALA A 20 -7.24 -4.39 6.10
CA ALA A 20 -7.61 -4.77 4.75
C ALA A 20 -6.43 -4.65 3.77
N ALA A 21 -5.65 -3.57 3.86
CA ALA A 21 -4.46 -3.37 3.05
C ALA A 21 -3.41 -4.45 3.31
N LYS A 22 -3.17 -4.80 4.57
CA LYS A 22 -2.23 -5.88 4.96
C LYS A 22 -2.62 -7.22 4.35
N ILE A 23 -3.90 -7.58 4.38
CA ILE A 23 -4.39 -8.82 3.76
C ILE A 23 -4.15 -8.80 2.24
N ALA A 24 -4.47 -7.69 1.58
CA ALA A 24 -4.27 -7.55 0.14
C ALA A 24 -2.79 -7.65 -0.26
N ILE A 25 -1.90 -7.03 0.52
CA ILE A 25 -0.45 -7.03 0.33
C ILE A 25 0.12 -8.43 0.58
N ASP A 26 -0.27 -9.09 1.67
CA ASP A 26 0.16 -10.47 2.01
C ASP A 26 -0.23 -11.45 0.90
N GLU A 27 -1.43 -11.33 0.35
CA GLU A 27 -1.87 -12.20 -0.73
C GLU A 27 -1.00 -12.06 -1.99
N ILE A 28 -0.70 -10.83 -2.42
CA ILE A 28 0.15 -10.60 -3.60
C ILE A 28 1.58 -11.05 -3.34
N GLU A 29 2.11 -10.76 -2.15
CA GLU A 29 3.46 -11.19 -1.77
C GLU A 29 3.57 -12.72 -1.85
N ARG A 30 2.62 -13.44 -1.24
CA ARG A 30 2.59 -14.91 -1.21
C ARG A 30 2.41 -15.54 -2.57
N THR A 31 1.49 -15.01 -3.38
CA THR A 31 1.06 -15.66 -4.63
C THR A 31 1.93 -15.27 -5.84
N HIS A 32 2.60 -14.12 -5.80
CA HIS A 32 3.36 -13.60 -6.94
C HIS A 32 4.82 -13.29 -6.60
N MET A 33 5.09 -12.57 -5.50
CA MET A 33 6.46 -12.18 -5.16
C MET A 33 7.32 -13.37 -4.71
N ARG A 34 6.81 -14.27 -3.86
CA ARG A 34 7.56 -15.45 -3.42
C ARG A 34 7.94 -16.38 -4.59
N PRO A 35 7.05 -16.74 -5.52
CA PRO A 35 7.42 -17.54 -6.69
C PRO A 35 8.42 -16.83 -7.62
N LEU A 36 8.33 -15.52 -7.75
CA LEU A 36 9.28 -14.70 -8.52
C LEU A 36 10.67 -14.72 -7.86
N ALA A 37 10.74 -14.49 -6.55
CA ALA A 37 11.98 -14.58 -5.78
C ALA A 37 12.60 -15.97 -5.89
N ARG A 38 11.80 -17.03 -5.70
CA ARG A 38 12.27 -18.42 -5.81
C ARG A 38 12.94 -18.69 -7.15
N ARG A 39 12.35 -18.26 -8.26
CA ARG A 39 12.93 -18.46 -9.60
C ARG A 39 14.20 -17.67 -9.81
N SER A 40 14.26 -16.46 -9.26
CA SER A 40 15.48 -15.65 -9.28
C SER A 40 16.64 -16.38 -8.58
N TYR A 41 16.39 -16.93 -7.39
CA TYR A 41 17.39 -17.72 -6.67
C TYR A 41 17.75 -19.03 -7.36
N GLN A 42 16.77 -19.76 -7.89
CA GLN A 42 17.04 -20.99 -8.64
C GLN A 42 17.92 -20.72 -9.87
N CYS A 43 17.59 -19.68 -10.65
CA CYS A 43 18.40 -19.25 -11.79
C CYS A 43 19.83 -18.92 -11.38
N ALA A 44 20.02 -18.24 -10.24
CA ALA A 44 21.34 -17.94 -9.73
C ALA A 44 22.12 -19.22 -9.40
N VAL A 45 21.49 -20.19 -8.71
CA VAL A 45 22.10 -21.51 -8.45
C VAL A 45 22.53 -22.18 -9.76
N ASP A 46 21.66 -22.20 -10.77
CA ASP A 46 21.96 -22.77 -12.08
C ASP A 46 23.16 -22.05 -12.77
N CYS A 47 23.33 -20.74 -12.54
CA CYS A 47 24.50 -19.99 -13.01
C CYS A 47 25.79 -20.48 -12.35
N TYR A 48 25.78 -20.71 -11.03
CA TYR A 48 26.94 -21.24 -10.29
C TYR A 48 27.27 -22.67 -10.71
N ASP A 49 26.25 -23.52 -10.89
CA ASP A 49 26.44 -24.90 -11.34
C ASP A 49 27.06 -24.95 -12.75
N LYS A 50 26.64 -24.06 -13.65
CA LYS A 50 27.21 -23.94 -15.01
C LYS A 50 28.64 -23.40 -15.01
N ALA A 51 28.94 -22.43 -14.14
CA ALA A 51 30.28 -21.86 -14.05
C ALA A 51 31.28 -22.86 -13.46
N GLY A 52 30.86 -23.66 -12.48
CA GLY A 52 31.73 -24.62 -11.80
C GLY A 52 32.98 -23.96 -11.22
N THR A 53 34.09 -24.70 -11.14
CA THR A 53 35.35 -24.19 -10.56
C THR A 53 36.28 -23.50 -11.56
N LYS A 54 35.89 -23.41 -12.83
CA LYS A 54 36.74 -22.92 -13.94
C LYS A 54 36.08 -21.81 -14.77
N GLY A 55 34.80 -21.53 -14.54
CA GLY A 55 34.05 -20.54 -15.28
C GLY A 55 34.57 -19.12 -15.04
N SER A 56 34.34 -18.25 -16.02
CA SER A 56 34.69 -16.83 -15.91
C SER A 56 33.82 -16.13 -14.86
N SER A 57 34.46 -15.37 -13.98
CA SER A 57 33.78 -14.54 -12.98
C SER A 57 32.82 -13.53 -13.62
N ASP A 58 33.21 -12.91 -14.75
CA ASP A 58 32.40 -11.90 -15.42
C ASP A 58 31.12 -12.50 -16.01
N GLN A 59 31.22 -13.71 -16.55
CA GLN A 59 30.08 -14.44 -17.10
C GLN A 59 29.11 -14.86 -15.98
N LEU A 60 29.64 -15.30 -14.85
CA LEU A 60 28.84 -15.65 -13.67
C LEU A 60 28.09 -14.42 -13.14
N GLU A 61 28.78 -13.29 -12.96
CA GLU A 61 28.16 -12.06 -12.47
C GLU A 61 27.07 -11.53 -13.43
N HIS A 62 27.33 -11.61 -14.75
CA HIS A 62 26.33 -11.27 -15.76
C HIS A 62 25.10 -12.18 -15.67
N CYS A 63 25.29 -13.50 -15.55
CA CYS A 63 24.21 -14.46 -15.40
C CYS A 63 23.36 -14.18 -14.14
N THR A 64 24.01 -13.99 -12.99
CA THR A 64 23.30 -13.71 -11.73
C THR A 64 22.55 -12.39 -11.76
N ARG A 65 23.08 -11.35 -12.42
CA ARG A 65 22.36 -10.08 -12.60
C ARG A 65 21.08 -10.25 -13.43
N GLN A 66 21.14 -11.04 -14.50
CA GLN A 66 19.95 -11.34 -15.30
C GLN A 66 18.88 -12.08 -14.49
N CYS A 67 19.28 -13.03 -13.64
CA CYS A 67 18.35 -13.74 -12.76
C CYS A 67 17.61 -12.81 -11.78
N GLN A 68 18.28 -11.75 -11.30
CA GLN A 68 17.72 -10.80 -10.32
C GLN A 68 16.85 -9.72 -10.95
N GLY A 69 17.03 -9.42 -12.24
CA GLY A 69 16.32 -8.37 -12.95
C GLY A 69 14.79 -8.42 -12.81
N PRO A 70 14.12 -9.54 -13.12
CA PRO A 70 12.67 -9.66 -12.99
C PRO A 70 12.17 -9.45 -11.55
N TYR A 71 12.88 -9.99 -10.56
CA TYR A 71 12.52 -9.83 -9.15
C TYR A 71 12.63 -8.37 -8.70
N GLN A 72 13.72 -7.68 -9.06
CA GLN A 72 13.90 -6.27 -8.72
C GLN A 72 12.83 -5.39 -9.37
N GLN A 73 12.50 -5.63 -10.64
CA GLN A 73 11.41 -4.92 -11.33
C GLN A 73 10.05 -5.17 -10.67
N GLY A 74 9.78 -6.43 -10.28
CA GLY A 74 8.55 -6.79 -9.59
C GLY A 74 8.44 -6.12 -8.23
N ASN A 75 9.54 -6.11 -7.46
CA ASN A 75 9.60 -5.47 -6.15
C ASN A 75 9.40 -3.95 -6.24
N ALA A 76 10.02 -3.29 -7.22
CA ALA A 76 9.83 -1.87 -7.45
C ALA A 76 8.36 -1.51 -7.72
N HIS A 77 7.71 -2.24 -8.63
CA HIS A 77 6.29 -2.02 -8.93
C HIS A 77 5.37 -2.35 -7.74
N PHE A 78 5.69 -3.41 -6.98
CA PHE A 78 4.94 -3.77 -5.79
C PHE A 78 4.96 -2.64 -4.75
N GLN A 79 6.14 -2.08 -4.48
CA GLN A 79 6.29 -0.95 -3.55
C GLN A 79 5.64 0.34 -4.09
N GLU A 80 5.72 0.57 -5.39
CA GLU A 80 5.08 1.71 -6.04
C GLU A 80 3.56 1.70 -5.83
N GLU A 81 2.89 0.58 -6.08
CA GLU A 81 1.44 0.46 -5.90
C GLU A 81 1.01 0.66 -4.43
N ILE A 82 1.80 0.15 -3.47
CA ILE A 82 1.57 0.39 -2.04
C ILE A 82 1.71 1.87 -1.70
N SER A 83 2.78 2.52 -2.18
CA SER A 83 3.02 3.95 -1.97
C SER A 83 1.91 4.79 -2.60
N GLN A 84 1.49 4.49 -3.81
CA GLN A 84 0.38 5.19 -4.47
C GLN A 84 -0.92 5.05 -3.68
N PHE A 85 -1.21 3.86 -3.14
CA PHE A 85 -2.36 3.62 -2.29
C PHE A 85 -2.31 4.45 -0.99
N GLN A 86 -1.19 4.40 -0.26
CA GLN A 86 -0.98 5.16 0.97
C GLN A 86 -1.08 6.67 0.73
N ASN A 87 -0.50 7.17 -0.36
CA ASN A 87 -0.56 8.57 -0.74
C ASN A 87 -2.00 9.03 -1.05
N ARG A 88 -2.81 8.19 -1.72
CA ARG A 88 -4.22 8.49 -1.95
C ARG A 88 -5.00 8.55 -0.64
N LEU A 89 -4.81 7.56 0.24
CA LEU A 89 -5.46 7.51 1.56
C LEU A 89 -5.12 8.75 2.40
N SER A 90 -3.84 9.11 2.49
CA SER A 90 -3.38 10.28 3.25
C SER A 90 -3.99 11.58 2.71
N ARG A 91 -4.00 11.77 1.39
CA ARG A 91 -4.66 12.94 0.77
C ARG A 91 -6.16 13.00 1.06
N SER A 92 -6.86 11.87 0.99
CA SER A 92 -8.30 11.83 1.27
C SER A 92 -8.61 12.05 2.76
N MET A 93 -7.74 11.61 3.67
CA MET A 93 -7.83 11.91 5.11
C MET A 93 -7.64 13.41 5.38
N MET A 94 -6.64 14.04 4.74
CA MET A 94 -6.42 15.48 4.86
C MET A 94 -7.62 16.29 4.36
N GLN A 95 -8.24 15.90 3.25
CA GLN A 95 -9.46 16.55 2.75
C GLN A 95 -10.61 16.54 3.77
N CYS A 96 -10.77 15.46 4.54
CA CYS A 96 -11.77 15.42 5.61
C CYS A 96 -11.47 16.41 6.74
N ASN A 97 -10.19 16.62 7.05
CA ASN A 97 -9.76 17.60 8.03
C ASN A 97 -9.96 19.04 7.52
N ASP A 98 -9.66 19.30 6.25
CA ASP A 98 -9.88 20.61 5.63
C ASP A 98 -11.38 20.96 5.63
N GLN A 99 -12.24 20.01 5.27
CA GLN A 99 -13.70 20.16 5.37
C GLN A 99 -14.16 20.47 6.81
N ALA A 100 -13.49 19.91 7.82
CA ALA A 100 -13.77 20.23 9.21
C ALA A 100 -13.47 21.70 9.51
N ASN A 101 -12.28 22.17 9.11
CA ASN A 101 -11.82 23.52 9.37
C ASN A 101 -12.67 24.56 8.66
N ASP A 102 -13.09 24.28 7.42
CA ASP A 102 -13.97 25.16 6.63
C ASP A 102 -15.35 25.35 7.27
N MET A 103 -15.81 24.37 8.06
CA MET A 103 -17.09 24.44 8.77
C MET A 103 -17.01 25.20 10.10
N ILE A 104 -15.81 25.39 10.67
CA ILE A 104 -15.63 26.03 11.97
C ILE A 104 -15.57 27.55 11.76
N THR A 105 -16.65 28.24 12.10
CA THR A 105 -16.67 29.70 12.18
C THR A 105 -16.42 30.17 13.63
N PRO A 106 -15.97 31.42 13.85
CA PRO A 106 -15.66 31.94 15.20
C PRO A 106 -16.83 31.84 16.18
N ASP A 107 -18.08 31.95 15.69
CA ASP A 107 -19.30 31.84 16.50
C ASP A 107 -19.69 30.39 16.85
N MET A 108 -18.99 29.37 16.32
CA MET A 108 -19.28 27.96 16.61
C MET A 108 -18.48 27.40 17.78
N GLN A 109 -17.34 28.02 18.13
CA GLN A 109 -16.42 27.46 19.13
C GLN A 109 -17.07 27.32 20.51
N ASP A 110 -18.00 28.22 20.85
CA ASP A 110 -18.72 28.21 22.12
C ASP A 110 -20.06 27.47 22.06
N ASN A 111 -20.41 26.83 20.92
CA ASN A 111 -21.66 26.11 20.73
C ASN A 111 -21.45 24.59 20.59
N PRO A 112 -21.66 23.81 21.67
CA PRO A 112 -21.45 22.36 21.66
C PRO A 112 -22.27 21.60 20.61
N ALA A 113 -23.49 22.06 20.30
CA ALA A 113 -24.34 21.42 19.30
C ALA A 113 -23.81 21.63 17.87
N LYS A 114 -23.28 22.83 17.57
CA LYS A 114 -22.62 23.11 16.28
C LYS A 114 -21.33 22.31 16.15
N MET A 115 -20.51 22.24 17.20
CA MET A 115 -19.27 21.44 17.20
C MET A 115 -19.56 19.95 16.99
N LYS A 116 -20.57 19.38 17.65
CA LYS A 116 -20.98 17.99 17.42
C LYS A 116 -21.35 17.70 15.96
N LYS A 117 -22.02 18.64 15.28
CA LYS A 117 -22.36 18.50 13.86
C LYS A 117 -21.11 18.47 12.97
N VAL A 118 -20.07 19.24 13.30
CA VAL A 118 -18.77 19.18 12.62
C VAL A 118 -18.14 17.81 12.83
N GLU A 119 -18.10 17.31 14.05
CA GLU A 119 -17.54 15.97 14.36
C GLU A 119 -18.27 14.85 13.60
N ASP A 120 -19.60 14.87 13.57
CA ASP A 120 -20.39 13.90 12.82
C ASP A 120 -20.13 13.98 11.30
N THR A 121 -19.87 15.17 10.78
CA THR A 121 -19.56 15.37 9.35
C THR A 121 -18.17 14.83 9.02
N VAL A 122 -17.17 15.09 9.86
CA VAL A 122 -15.81 14.56 9.71
C VAL A 122 -15.81 13.04 9.77
N LEU A 123 -16.52 12.45 10.74
CA LEU A 123 -16.64 10.99 10.84
C LEU A 123 -17.24 10.36 9.60
N LYS A 124 -18.28 10.97 9.03
CA LYS A 124 -18.87 10.50 7.77
C LYS A 124 -17.88 10.60 6.60
N CYS A 125 -17.10 11.67 6.54
CA CYS A 125 -16.05 11.81 5.53
C CYS A 125 -14.99 10.72 5.67
N ILE A 126 -14.45 10.50 6.87
CA ILE A 126 -13.42 9.48 7.12
C ILE A 126 -13.96 8.08 6.81
N ALA A 127 -15.19 7.76 7.24
CA ALA A 127 -15.82 6.47 6.96
C ALA A 127 -15.93 6.22 5.46
N LYS A 128 -16.40 7.21 4.70
CA LYS A 128 -16.47 7.15 3.23
C LYS A 128 -15.09 7.01 2.59
N THR A 129 -14.08 7.73 3.07
CA THR A 129 -12.70 7.58 2.60
C THR A 129 -12.19 6.16 2.82
N VAL A 130 -12.43 5.57 3.99
CA VAL A 130 -12.04 4.19 4.29
C VAL A 130 -12.75 3.20 3.39
N ASP A 131 -14.06 3.31 3.21
CA ASP A 131 -14.82 2.39 2.35
C ASP A 131 -14.30 2.46 0.89
N ASN A 132 -14.14 3.67 0.34
CA ASN A 132 -13.57 3.88 -0.99
C ASN A 132 -12.15 3.29 -1.10
N SER A 133 -11.31 3.47 -0.07
CA SER A 133 -9.96 2.92 -0.04
C SER A 133 -9.95 1.39 -0.01
N ILE A 134 -10.87 0.76 0.74
CA ILE A 134 -11.01 -0.71 0.74
C ILE A 134 -11.39 -1.20 -0.67
N GLU A 135 -12.33 -0.53 -1.34
CA GLU A 135 -12.73 -0.88 -2.70
C GLU A 135 -11.56 -0.77 -3.70
N MET A 136 -10.67 0.21 -3.53
CA MET A 136 -9.48 0.38 -4.37
C MET A 136 -8.43 -0.73 -4.22
N LEU A 137 -8.45 -1.51 -3.14
CA LEU A 137 -7.51 -2.62 -2.94
C LEU A 137 -7.67 -3.71 -4.01
N GLY A 138 -8.91 -3.98 -4.46
CA GLY A 138 -9.17 -4.97 -5.51
C GLY A 138 -8.49 -4.61 -6.84
N PRO A 139 -8.72 -3.42 -7.41
CA PRO A 139 -8.00 -2.92 -8.57
C PRO A 139 -6.47 -2.88 -8.39
N MET A 140 -5.97 -2.47 -7.23
CA MET A 140 -4.54 -2.47 -6.91
C MET A 140 -3.94 -3.88 -7.04
N LYS A 141 -4.57 -4.88 -6.41
CA LYS A 141 -4.16 -6.28 -6.53
C LYS A 141 -4.12 -6.74 -7.98
N LYS A 142 -5.14 -6.40 -8.79
CA LYS A 142 -5.19 -6.78 -10.21
C LYS A 142 -4.02 -6.19 -11.00
N ARG A 143 -3.68 -4.91 -10.79
CA ARG A 143 -2.54 -4.26 -11.45
C ARG A 143 -1.21 -4.91 -11.06
N MET A 144 -0.99 -5.11 -9.75
CA MET A 144 0.19 -5.81 -9.24
C MET A 144 0.31 -7.22 -9.85
N ALA A 145 -0.75 -8.02 -9.78
CA ALA A 145 -0.76 -9.39 -10.31
C ALA A 145 -0.49 -9.42 -11.82
N ALA A 146 -1.08 -8.50 -12.59
CA ALA A 146 -0.85 -8.40 -14.03
C ALA A 146 0.61 -8.10 -14.36
N LYS A 147 1.24 -7.14 -13.66
CA LYS A 147 2.65 -6.83 -13.88
C LYS A 147 3.56 -7.99 -13.47
N LEU A 148 3.33 -8.59 -12.31
CA LEU A 148 4.16 -9.67 -11.78
C LEU A 148 4.07 -10.95 -12.63
N LYS A 149 2.92 -11.21 -13.26
CA LYS A 149 2.76 -12.30 -14.24
C LYS A 149 3.57 -12.10 -15.52
N ASN A 150 3.90 -10.87 -15.89
CA ASN A 150 4.74 -10.62 -17.06
C ASN A 150 6.24 -10.75 -16.75
N LEU A 151 6.59 -10.77 -15.46
CA LEU A 151 7.96 -10.98 -14.96
C LEU A 151 8.19 -12.43 -14.55
N SER A 152 7.12 -13.22 -14.51
CA SER A 152 7.14 -14.65 -14.25
C SER A 152 7.34 -15.44 -15.52
#